data_AF-A0A238XHN6-F1
#
_entry.id   AF-A0A238XHN6-F1
#
_cell.length_a   1.000
_cell.length_b   1.000
_cell.length_c   1.000
_cell.angle_alpha   90.00
_cell.angle_beta   90.00
_cell.angle_gamma   90.00
#
_symmetry.space_group_name_H-M   'P 1'
#
loop_
_entity.id
_entity.type
_entity.pdbx_description
1 polymer ?
#
loop_
_entity_poly.entity_id
_entity_poly.type
_entity_poly.pdbx_seq_one_letter_code
_entity_poly.pdbx_strand_id
1 'polypeptide(L)'
;MTSLIVTIALWVITLWRVPTVRESRRKRSLWVAFAAMAMAMTLRVNGVENVIDTGTGISGLSLLLKHYAGLVSCAAVLGFVTGLTSRDHERPRIGRYQLAAAVTAVALSIIFAMMPSIGSSDFMDNAAGQLMPSVYLLVFFSYLCTAMAAATVRFWQARDSAHRMLRIGLTVLATGSGLGAAYAGYRIAFVLTRLVGTLPGGDDPWIAVSDAMKYLAILLIVIGCSLPAAELTGRHYRHWLALHQLRPLWGAVTAAAPQIVLDRPSRLTDLTDPRDLRMRVVRRAGEIRDAALMLRGWTDTDLPHAVQALSEADLSGIPVQAAAEAALLRMALANRQQATPDATAPGTTTRNLLSGGDDFDTELAWLRHVANAFEHPAVIRAAQRMNTVRATS
;
A
#
# COMPACT_ATOMS: atom_id res chain seq x y z
N MET A 1 0.15 -25.73 10.11
CA MET A 1 -0.01 -25.06 8.79
C MET A 1 -0.51 -23.62 8.92
N THR A 2 -1.55 -23.36 9.71
CA THR A 2 -2.11 -22.00 9.95
C THR A 2 -1.09 -20.99 10.49
N SER A 3 -0.25 -21.36 11.46
CA SER A 3 0.79 -20.45 11.99
C SER A 3 1.81 -20.02 10.93
N LEU A 4 2.21 -20.94 10.05
CA LEU A 4 3.15 -20.68 8.96
C LEU A 4 2.58 -19.69 7.95
N ILE A 5 1.33 -19.90 7.52
CA ILE A 5 0.64 -19.02 6.58
C ILE A 5 0.54 -17.59 7.14
N VAL A 6 0.15 -17.45 8.41
CA VAL A 6 0.06 -16.15 9.08
C VAL A 6 1.44 -15.49 9.18
N THR A 7 2.48 -16.26 9.50
CA THR A 7 3.86 -15.75 9.60
C THR A 7 4.36 -15.25 8.24
N ILE A 8 4.15 -16.02 7.17
CA ILE A 8 4.52 -15.63 5.80
C ILE A 8 3.77 -14.36 5.40
N ALA A 9 2.45 -14.29 5.64
CA ALA A 9 1.65 -13.11 5.31
C ALA A 9 2.15 -11.85 6.03
N LEU A 10 2.50 -11.95 7.31
CA LEU A 10 3.06 -10.83 8.09
C LEU A 10 4.42 -10.37 7.55
N TRP A 11 5.30 -11.29 7.16
CA TRP A 11 6.59 -10.95 6.55
C TRP A 11 6.42 -10.29 5.18
N VAL A 12 5.54 -10.82 4.33
CA VAL A 12 5.23 -10.22 3.02
C VAL A 12 4.77 -8.77 3.19
N ILE A 13 3.84 -8.50 4.11
CA ILE A 13 3.35 -7.14 4.38
C ILE A 13 4.44 -6.23 4.95
N THR A 14 5.28 -6.76 5.84
CA THR A 14 6.40 -6.02 6.44
C THR A 14 7.40 -5.59 5.38
N LEU A 15 7.80 -6.51 4.50
CA LEU A 15 8.74 -6.26 3.40
C LEU A 15 8.15 -5.30 2.37
N TRP A 16 6.89 -5.51 1.99
CA TRP A 16 6.18 -4.63 1.05
C TRP A 16 6.10 -3.18 1.55
N ARG A 17 6.02 -2.97 2.86
CA ARG A 17 5.94 -1.63 3.47
C ARG A 17 7.30 -0.97 3.72
N VAL A 18 8.44 -1.63 3.49
CA VAL A 18 9.78 -1.06 3.74
C VAL A 18 10.00 0.32 3.10
N PRO A 19 9.59 0.58 1.84
CA PRO A 19 9.79 1.90 1.23
C PRO A 19 9.09 3.03 2.00
N THR A 20 7.94 2.72 2.62
CA THR A 20 7.09 3.69 3.32
C THR A 20 7.64 4.12 4.68
N VAL A 21 8.68 3.43 5.19
CA VAL A 21 9.30 3.70 6.49
C VAL A 21 9.91 5.10 6.56
N ARG A 22 10.46 5.58 5.43
CA ARG A 22 11.13 6.88 5.34
C ARG A 22 10.18 8.06 5.20
N GLU A 23 8.93 7.82 4.85
CA GLU A 23 7.98 8.88 4.48
C GLU A 23 7.32 9.56 5.69
N SER A 24 7.06 8.82 6.78
CA SER A 24 6.45 9.43 7.98
C SER A 24 6.63 8.59 9.24
N ARG A 25 6.64 9.26 10.40
CA ARG A 25 6.64 8.59 11.71
C ARG A 25 5.46 7.64 11.90
N ARG A 26 4.28 7.98 11.35
CA ARG A 26 3.07 7.15 11.41
C ARG A 26 3.25 5.83 10.64
N LYS A 27 3.73 5.91 9.39
CA LYS A 27 4.02 4.72 8.55
C LYS A 27 5.11 3.84 9.17
N ARG A 28 6.13 4.46 9.78
CA ARG A 28 7.15 3.74 10.55
C ARG A 28 6.58 3.00 11.77
N SER A 29 5.70 3.63 12.56
CA SER A 29 5.06 2.97 13.71
C SER A 29 4.28 1.73 13.28
N LEU A 30 3.53 1.84 12.18
CA LEU A 30 2.78 0.71 11.65
C LEU A 30 3.70 -0.40 11.09
N TRP A 31 4.81 -0.03 10.44
CA TRP A 31 5.83 -1.00 10.01
C TRP A 31 6.45 -1.74 11.20
N VAL A 32 6.82 -1.02 12.27
CA VAL A 32 7.36 -1.62 13.51
C VAL A 32 6.35 -2.59 14.12
N ALA A 33 5.06 -2.27 14.12
CA ALA A 33 4.03 -3.18 14.61
C ALA A 33 4.01 -4.51 13.85
N PHE A 34 4.01 -4.45 12.51
CA PHE A 34 4.03 -5.65 11.68
C PHE A 34 5.33 -6.45 11.80
N ALA A 35 6.48 -5.78 11.82
CA ALA A 35 7.78 -6.42 12.00
C ALA A 35 7.86 -7.14 13.36
N ALA A 36 7.41 -6.48 14.43
CA ALA A 36 7.39 -7.07 15.77
C ALA A 36 6.40 -8.24 15.85
N MET A 37 5.22 -8.15 15.24
CA MET A 37 4.27 -9.27 15.17
C MET A 37 4.81 -10.45 14.35
N ALA A 38 5.47 -10.19 13.21
CA ALA A 38 6.10 -11.21 12.37
C ALA A 38 7.20 -11.94 13.14
N MET A 39 8.02 -11.20 13.88
CA MET A 39 9.05 -11.74 14.77
C MET A 39 8.42 -12.59 15.88
N ALA A 40 7.37 -12.11 16.54
CA ALA A 40 6.65 -12.86 17.58
C ALA A 40 6.10 -14.20 17.05
N MET A 41 5.57 -14.23 15.82
CA MET A 41 5.08 -15.45 15.20
C MET A 41 6.22 -16.39 14.76
N THR A 42 7.34 -15.84 14.31
CA THR A 42 8.53 -16.62 13.92
C THR A 42 9.12 -17.35 15.14
N LEU A 43 9.17 -16.69 16.30
CA LEU A 43 9.63 -17.26 17.56
C LEU A 43 8.72 -18.38 18.11
N ARG A 44 7.51 -18.57 17.55
CA ARG A 44 6.61 -19.69 17.90
C ARG A 44 6.83 -20.94 17.06
N VAL A 45 7.68 -20.89 16.05
CA VAL A 45 7.99 -22.08 15.25
C VAL A 45 8.90 -22.97 16.09
N ASN A 46 8.49 -24.19 16.39
CA ASN A 46 9.21 -25.11 17.28
C ASN A 46 10.70 -25.25 16.92
N GLY A 47 11.06 -25.25 15.63
CA GLY A 47 12.45 -25.27 15.19
C GLY A 47 13.26 -24.03 15.60
N VAL A 48 12.65 -22.85 15.56
CA VAL A 48 13.30 -21.58 15.97
C VAL A 48 13.43 -21.51 17.49
N GLU A 49 12.38 -21.89 18.21
CA GLU A 49 12.38 -21.95 19.68
C GLU A 49 13.49 -22.87 20.20
N ASN A 50 13.59 -24.08 19.65
CA ASN A 50 14.63 -25.05 20.04
C ASN A 50 16.04 -24.53 19.75
N VAL A 51 16.26 -23.88 18.60
CA VAL A 51 17.57 -23.31 18.23
C VAL A 51 17.98 -22.19 19.18
N ILE A 52 17.06 -21.30 19.56
CA ILE A 52 17.35 -20.20 20.48
C ILE A 52 17.65 -20.72 21.88
N ASP A 53 16.79 -21.57 22.41
CA ASP A 53 16.90 -22.06 23.78
C ASP A 53 18.16 -22.95 23.93
N THR A 54 18.41 -23.86 22.99
CA THR A 54 19.60 -24.72 23.01
C THR A 54 20.89 -23.96 22.69
N GLY A 55 20.84 -23.03 21.73
CA GLY A 55 22.01 -22.28 21.29
C GLY A 55 22.49 -21.22 22.29
N THR A 56 21.59 -20.67 23.11
CA THR A 56 21.94 -19.70 24.16
C THR A 56 22.17 -20.35 25.53
N GLY A 57 21.69 -21.58 25.72
CA GLY A 57 21.71 -22.27 27.01
C GLY A 57 20.70 -21.72 28.03
N ILE A 58 19.82 -20.81 27.62
CA ILE A 58 18.79 -20.20 28.48
C ILE A 58 17.43 -20.78 28.09
N SER A 59 16.93 -21.69 28.92
CA SER A 59 15.59 -22.28 28.75
C SER A 59 14.50 -21.22 28.75
N GLY A 60 13.62 -21.22 27.74
CA GLY A 60 12.48 -20.30 27.66
C GLY A 60 12.83 -18.88 27.23
N LEU A 61 14.05 -18.62 26.75
CA LEU A 61 14.41 -17.30 26.21
C LEU A 61 13.52 -16.93 25.02
N SER A 62 13.17 -17.90 24.15
CA SER A 62 12.22 -17.69 23.06
C SER A 62 10.86 -17.15 23.55
N LEU A 63 10.38 -17.61 24.72
CA LEU A 63 9.15 -17.13 25.35
C LEU A 63 9.23 -15.67 25.79
N LEU A 64 10.37 -15.23 26.33
CA LEU A 64 10.56 -13.85 26.71
C LEU A 64 10.61 -12.94 25.47
N LEU A 65 11.38 -13.34 24.46
CA LEU A 65 11.52 -12.61 23.20
C LEU A 65 10.19 -12.47 22.46
N LYS A 66 9.36 -13.53 22.40
CA LYS A 66 8.04 -13.45 21.72
C LYS A 66 7.09 -12.51 22.45
N HIS A 67 7.14 -12.44 23.78
CA HIS A 67 6.33 -11.49 24.55
C HIS A 67 6.81 -10.05 24.38
N TYR A 68 8.12 -9.79 24.39
CA TYR A 68 8.64 -8.46 24.06
C TYR A 68 8.23 -7.99 22.67
N ALA A 69 8.30 -8.88 21.68
CA ALA A 69 7.83 -8.58 20.33
C ALA A 69 6.33 -8.23 20.32
N GLY A 70 5.51 -8.94 21.09
CA GLY A 70 4.10 -8.60 21.32
C GLY A 70 3.89 -7.22 21.97
N LEU A 71 4.68 -6.89 23.00
CA LEU A 71 4.65 -5.59 23.69
C LEU A 71 4.98 -4.44 22.73
N VAL A 72 6.08 -4.57 21.98
CA VAL A 72 6.51 -3.59 20.98
C VAL A 72 5.43 -3.42 19.92
N SER A 73 4.84 -4.52 19.44
CA SER A 73 3.76 -4.46 18.45
C SER A 73 2.55 -3.66 18.97
N CYS A 74 2.08 -3.94 20.19
CA CYS A 74 0.93 -3.24 20.77
C CYS A 74 1.21 -1.75 20.98
N ALA A 75 2.38 -1.41 21.52
CA ALA A 75 2.80 -0.02 21.70
C ALA A 75 2.89 0.73 20.37
N ALA A 76 3.39 0.07 19.32
CA ALA A 76 3.51 0.65 17.99
C ALA A 76 2.15 0.86 17.30
N VAL A 77 1.18 -0.05 17.49
CA VAL A 77 -0.22 0.13 17.05
C VAL A 77 -0.87 1.32 17.76
N LEU A 78 -0.69 1.42 19.08
CA LEU A 78 -1.21 2.52 19.88
C LEU A 78 -0.58 3.87 19.48
N GLY A 79 0.74 3.88 19.25
CA GLY A 79 1.44 5.04 18.71
C GLY A 79 0.92 5.46 17.33
N PHE A 80 0.61 4.50 16.47
CA PHE A 80 0.02 4.76 15.15
C PHE A 80 -1.37 5.39 15.26
N VAL A 81 -2.30 4.77 16.00
CA VAL A 81 -3.69 5.24 16.07
C VAL A 81 -3.83 6.56 16.83
N THR A 82 -3.02 6.78 17.87
CA THR A 82 -2.98 8.08 18.56
C THR A 82 -2.42 9.17 17.66
N GLY A 83 -1.42 8.83 16.85
CA GLY A 83 -0.93 9.70 15.80
C GLY A 83 -2.00 10.12 14.79
N LEU A 84 -3.01 9.28 14.50
CA LEU A 84 -4.11 9.64 13.60
C LEU A 84 -5.06 10.70 14.22
N THR A 85 -5.27 10.64 15.53
CA THR A 85 -6.21 11.52 16.24
C THR A 85 -5.59 12.82 16.75
N SER A 86 -4.29 12.82 17.04
CA SER A 86 -3.58 13.99 17.56
C SER A 86 -3.16 14.93 16.42
N ARG A 87 -3.53 16.21 16.53
CA ARG A 87 -3.12 17.30 15.62
C ARG A 87 -1.73 17.87 15.95
N ASP A 88 -1.14 17.47 17.08
CA ASP A 88 0.00 18.19 17.65
C ASP A 88 1.36 17.77 17.09
N HIS A 89 2.12 18.79 16.70
CA HIS A 89 3.50 18.75 16.19
C HIS A 89 4.56 18.68 17.29
N GLU A 90 4.21 18.29 18.52
CA GLU A 90 5.12 18.42 19.65
C GLU A 90 6.12 17.27 19.83
N ARG A 91 7.24 17.63 20.46
CA ARG A 91 8.52 16.94 20.66
C ARG A 91 8.45 15.44 20.98
N PRO A 92 9.54 14.67 20.73
CA PRO A 92 9.61 13.23 20.99
C PRO A 92 9.65 12.94 22.50
N ARG A 93 8.49 12.99 23.17
CA ARG A 93 8.31 12.36 24.48
C ARG A 93 8.03 10.88 24.29
N ILE A 94 8.61 10.05 25.16
CA ILE A 94 8.21 8.65 25.28
C ILE A 94 6.71 8.64 25.55
N GLY A 95 5.93 8.13 24.60
CA GLY A 95 4.48 8.09 24.74
C GLY A 95 4.10 7.19 25.91
N ARG A 96 3.02 7.50 26.64
CA ARG A 96 2.53 6.68 27.77
C ARG A 96 2.43 5.17 27.46
N TYR A 97 2.17 4.80 26.21
CA TYR A 97 2.09 3.41 25.76
C TYR A 97 3.46 2.73 25.61
N GLN A 98 4.49 3.49 25.23
CA GLN A 98 5.87 3.02 25.19
C GLN A 98 6.39 2.84 26.63
N LEU A 99 6.05 3.77 27.53
CA LEU A 99 6.35 3.64 28.95
C LEU A 99 5.66 2.41 29.55
N ALA A 100 4.37 2.21 29.29
CA ALA A 100 3.64 1.02 29.74
C ALA A 100 4.27 -0.27 29.21
N ALA A 101 4.67 -0.31 27.93
CA ALA A 101 5.39 -1.46 27.37
C ALA A 101 6.75 -1.68 28.05
N ALA A 102 7.52 -0.63 28.30
CA ALA A 102 8.81 -0.74 28.98
C ALA A 102 8.66 -1.26 30.43
N VAL A 103 7.68 -0.74 31.18
CA VAL A 103 7.38 -1.20 32.55
C VAL A 103 6.96 -2.67 32.55
N THR A 104 6.06 -3.08 31.64
CA THR A 104 5.67 -4.49 31.51
C THR A 104 6.86 -5.36 31.11
N ALA A 105 7.73 -4.90 30.20
CA ALA A 105 8.92 -5.64 29.80
C ALA A 105 9.86 -5.87 30.98
N VAL A 106 10.12 -4.85 31.80
CA VAL A 106 10.93 -4.97 33.02
C VAL A 106 10.28 -5.97 33.99
N ALA A 107 8.97 -5.86 34.24
CA ALA A 107 8.25 -6.80 35.10
C ALA A 107 8.35 -8.25 34.60
N LEU A 108 8.16 -8.49 33.30
CA LEU A 108 8.31 -9.82 32.70
C LEU A 108 9.74 -10.35 32.83
N SER A 109 10.74 -9.49 32.73
CA SER A 109 12.16 -9.87 32.90
C SER A 109 12.46 -10.35 34.31
N ILE A 110 11.95 -9.61 35.30
CA ILE A 110 12.14 -9.93 36.72
C ILE A 110 11.45 -11.26 37.05
N ILE A 111 10.19 -11.41 36.64
CA ILE A 111 9.43 -12.65 36.90
C ILE A 111 10.07 -13.84 36.17
N PHE A 112 10.54 -13.64 34.93
CA PHE A 112 11.24 -14.67 34.17
C PHE A 112 12.53 -15.14 34.87
N ALA A 113 13.33 -14.21 35.39
CA ALA A 113 14.55 -14.55 36.13
C ALA A 113 14.27 -15.32 37.43
N MET A 114 13.08 -15.17 38.01
CA MET A 114 12.64 -15.89 39.21
C MET A 114 11.95 -17.23 38.91
N MET A 115 11.68 -17.52 37.63
CA MET A 115 10.91 -18.68 37.22
C MET A 115 11.80 -19.94 37.15
N PRO A 116 11.34 -21.12 37.61
CA PRO A 116 12.04 -22.38 37.37
C PRO A 116 12.20 -22.65 35.87
N SER A 117 13.30 -23.29 35.47
CA SER A 117 13.52 -23.71 34.08
C SER A 117 12.53 -24.81 33.68
N ILE A 118 11.39 -24.42 33.11
CA ILE A 118 10.41 -25.33 32.51
C ILE A 118 10.75 -25.46 31.03
N GLY A 119 10.87 -26.69 30.52
CA GLY A 119 11.14 -26.95 29.10
C GLY A 119 10.11 -26.27 28.19
N SER A 120 10.57 -25.71 27.07
CA SER A 120 9.82 -24.73 26.27
C SER A 120 8.68 -25.32 25.42
N SER A 121 8.70 -26.62 25.12
CA SER A 121 7.81 -27.19 24.10
C SER A 121 6.32 -27.08 24.43
N ASP A 122 5.94 -27.05 25.72
CA ASP A 122 4.56 -26.79 26.17
C ASP A 122 4.56 -25.93 27.43
N PHE A 123 5.16 -24.74 27.34
CA PHE A 123 5.24 -23.83 28.49
C PHE A 123 3.87 -23.58 29.11
N MET A 124 2.80 -23.35 28.34
CA MET A 124 1.47 -23.13 28.93
C MET A 124 0.89 -24.36 29.63
N ASP A 125 1.05 -25.56 29.08
CA ASP A 125 0.42 -26.76 29.63
C ASP A 125 1.14 -27.21 30.92
N ASN A 126 2.45 -26.93 31.01
CA ASN A 126 3.25 -27.18 32.21
C ASN A 126 3.29 -25.99 33.20
N ALA A 127 3.05 -24.77 32.73
CA ALA A 127 3.00 -23.54 33.54
C ALA A 127 1.67 -23.35 34.26
N ALA A 128 0.56 -23.73 33.63
CA ALA A 128 -0.76 -23.44 34.11
C ALA A 128 -1.10 -24.35 35.30
N GLY A 129 -1.11 -23.77 36.50
CA GLY A 129 -1.18 -24.48 37.79
C GLY A 129 0.00 -24.16 38.72
N GLN A 130 1.10 -23.59 38.19
CA GLN A 130 2.22 -23.10 38.99
C GLN A 130 2.13 -21.57 39.18
N LEU A 131 2.40 -21.09 40.39
CA LEU A 131 2.19 -19.68 40.75
C LEU A 131 3.02 -18.71 39.88
N MET A 132 4.34 -18.89 39.79
CA MET A 132 5.23 -17.93 39.09
C MET A 132 4.96 -17.83 37.57
N PRO A 133 4.87 -18.95 36.81
CA PRO A 133 4.49 -18.89 35.41
C PRO A 133 3.10 -18.27 35.16
N SER A 134 2.17 -18.49 36.08
CA SER A 134 0.82 -17.92 35.98
C SER A 134 0.84 -16.40 36.20
N VAL A 135 1.59 -15.90 37.18
CA VAL A 135 1.82 -14.46 37.39
C VAL A 135 2.44 -13.82 36.14
N TYR A 136 3.45 -14.46 35.53
CA TYR A 136 4.06 -14.00 34.28
C TYR A 136 3.02 -13.86 33.16
N LEU A 137 2.20 -14.89 32.94
CA LEU A 137 1.15 -14.88 31.91
C LEU A 137 0.07 -13.83 32.21
N LEU A 138 -0.34 -13.66 33.47
CA LEU A 138 -1.32 -12.66 33.87
C LEU A 138 -0.83 -11.24 33.60
N VAL A 139 0.44 -10.93 33.90
CA VAL A 139 1.04 -9.62 33.59
C VAL A 139 1.03 -9.36 32.09
N PHE A 140 1.47 -10.34 31.29
CA PHE A 140 1.50 -10.23 29.83
C PHE A 140 0.08 -10.04 29.25
N PHE A 141 -0.88 -10.91 29.60
CA PHE A 141 -2.23 -10.84 29.05
C PHE A 141 -3.00 -9.62 29.55
N SER A 142 -2.74 -9.12 30.76
CA SER A 142 -3.34 -7.88 31.26
C SER A 142 -2.87 -6.67 30.45
N TYR A 143 -1.57 -6.60 30.15
CA TYR A 143 -1.04 -5.59 29.23
C TYR A 143 -1.66 -5.73 27.84
N LEU A 144 -1.72 -6.94 27.29
CA LEU A 144 -2.30 -7.17 25.96
C LEU A 144 -3.77 -6.76 25.90
N CYS A 145 -4.57 -7.15 26.91
CA CYS A 145 -5.99 -6.83 27.02
C CYS A 145 -6.22 -5.31 27.05
N THR A 146 -5.52 -4.61 27.95
CA THR A 146 -5.66 -3.15 28.10
C THR A 146 -5.18 -2.41 26.85
N ALA A 147 -4.07 -2.84 26.23
CA ALA A 147 -3.56 -2.24 25.01
C ALA A 147 -4.52 -2.43 23.81
N MET A 148 -5.06 -3.63 23.65
CA MET A 148 -6.02 -3.94 22.58
C MET A 148 -7.38 -3.26 22.80
N ALA A 149 -7.86 -3.17 24.03
CA ALA A 149 -9.06 -2.41 24.37
C ALA A 149 -8.88 -0.92 24.06
N ALA A 150 -7.74 -0.34 24.46
CA ALA A 150 -7.40 1.05 24.13
C ALA A 150 -7.32 1.26 22.61
N ALA A 151 -6.69 0.34 21.87
CA ALA A 151 -6.62 0.43 20.41
C ALA A 151 -8.01 0.39 19.77
N THR A 152 -8.90 -0.48 20.27
CA THR A 152 -10.30 -0.61 19.81
C THR A 152 -11.04 0.71 19.92
N VAL A 153 -11.00 1.34 21.10
CA VAL A 153 -11.65 2.63 21.33
C VAL A 153 -11.10 3.70 20.38
N ARG A 154 -9.78 3.73 20.18
CA ARG A 154 -9.14 4.73 19.31
C ARG A 154 -9.44 4.51 17.83
N PHE A 155 -9.45 3.27 17.35
CA PHE A 155 -9.86 2.98 15.98
C PHE A 155 -11.32 3.31 15.73
N TRP A 156 -12.17 3.01 16.73
CA TRP A 156 -13.59 3.35 16.66
C TRP A 156 -13.80 4.87 16.56
N GLN A 157 -13.14 5.66 17.42
CA GLN A 157 -13.21 7.12 17.36
C GLN A 157 -12.64 7.70 16.05
N ALA A 158 -11.53 7.16 15.57
CA ALA A 158 -10.90 7.64 14.33
C ALA A 158 -11.77 7.41 13.10
N ARG A 159 -12.64 6.39 13.10
CA ARG A 159 -13.47 6.03 11.94
C ARG A 159 -14.52 7.09 11.59
N ASP A 160 -14.96 7.88 12.57
CA ASP A 160 -16.08 8.80 12.40
C ASP A 160 -15.69 10.01 11.54
N SER A 161 -14.40 10.35 11.49
CA SER A 161 -13.85 11.42 10.64
C SER A 161 -13.26 10.93 9.31
N ALA A 162 -13.37 9.63 9.01
CA ALA A 162 -12.72 9.00 7.87
C ALA A 162 -13.61 8.90 6.62
N HIS A 163 -13.00 9.03 5.44
CA HIS A 163 -13.65 8.70 4.17
C HIS A 163 -14.00 7.20 4.06
N ARG A 164 -14.90 6.83 3.15
CA ARG A 164 -15.55 5.51 3.09
C ARG A 164 -14.61 4.31 3.26
N MET A 165 -13.52 4.23 2.48
CA MET A 165 -12.58 3.11 2.53
C MET A 165 -11.72 3.09 3.80
N LEU A 166 -11.24 4.25 4.24
CA LEU A 166 -10.51 4.36 5.50
C LEU A 166 -11.40 4.00 6.69
N ARG A 167 -12.68 4.40 6.66
CA ARG A 167 -13.68 4.02 7.66
C ARG A 167 -13.89 2.51 7.74
N ILE A 168 -13.94 1.81 6.60
CA ILE A 168 -14.00 0.33 6.57
C ILE A 168 -12.74 -0.24 7.20
N GLY A 169 -11.55 0.22 6.79
CA GLY A 169 -10.27 -0.24 7.36
C GLY A 169 -10.20 -0.05 8.88
N LEU A 170 -10.57 1.12 9.39
CA LEU A 170 -10.61 1.44 10.81
C LEU A 170 -11.66 0.62 11.57
N THR A 171 -12.81 0.32 10.95
CA THR A 171 -13.84 -0.53 11.55
C THR A 171 -13.32 -1.97 11.69
N VAL A 172 -12.70 -2.51 10.64
CA VAL A 172 -12.09 -3.85 10.67
C VAL A 172 -10.97 -3.91 11.71
N LEU A 173 -10.16 -2.86 11.83
CA LEU A 173 -9.13 -2.75 12.87
C LEU A 173 -9.72 -2.73 14.29
N ALA A 174 -10.79 -1.95 14.51
CA ALA A 174 -11.48 -1.90 15.80
C ALA A 174 -12.06 -3.28 16.17
N THR A 175 -12.68 -3.98 15.21
CA THR A 175 -13.19 -5.35 15.44
C THR A 175 -12.06 -6.32 15.74
N GLY A 176 -10.96 -6.26 14.97
CA GLY A 176 -9.79 -7.12 15.18
C GLY A 176 -9.11 -6.89 16.53
N SER A 177 -8.91 -5.65 16.94
CA SER A 177 -8.37 -5.33 18.26
C SER A 177 -9.35 -5.67 19.37
N GLY A 178 -10.66 -5.51 19.16
CA GLY A 178 -11.68 -5.89 20.13
C GLY A 178 -11.67 -7.40 20.39
N LEU A 179 -11.57 -8.20 19.32
CA LEU A 179 -11.39 -9.64 19.42
C LEU A 179 -10.06 -10.01 20.09
N GLY A 180 -8.98 -9.26 19.83
CA GLY A 180 -7.70 -9.41 20.51
C GLY A 180 -7.78 -9.14 22.03
N ALA A 181 -8.56 -8.15 22.45
CA ALA A 181 -8.83 -7.88 23.86
C ALA A 181 -9.65 -9.01 24.50
N ALA A 182 -10.69 -9.49 23.80
CA ALA A 182 -11.49 -10.64 24.24
C ALA A 182 -10.64 -11.91 24.39
N TYR A 183 -9.72 -12.17 23.44
CA TYR A 183 -8.75 -13.26 23.52
C TYR A 183 -7.87 -13.15 24.77
N ALA A 184 -7.33 -11.96 25.05
CA ALA A 184 -6.48 -11.75 26.22
C ALA A 184 -7.27 -11.92 27.52
N GLY A 185 -8.50 -11.42 27.59
CA GLY A 185 -9.42 -11.65 28.71
C GLY A 185 -9.74 -13.13 28.91
N TYR A 186 -10.00 -13.85 27.82
CA TYR A 186 -10.23 -15.30 27.86
C TYR A 186 -9.00 -16.07 28.38
N ARG A 187 -7.79 -15.67 27.98
CA ARG A 187 -6.55 -16.26 28.49
C ARG A 187 -6.28 -15.92 29.95
N ILE A 188 -6.63 -14.72 30.42
CA ILE A 188 -6.60 -14.39 31.86
C ILE A 188 -7.53 -15.32 32.63
N ALA A 189 -8.78 -15.48 32.16
CA ALA A 189 -9.75 -16.38 32.79
C ALA A 189 -9.23 -17.82 32.85
N PHE A 190 -8.67 -18.33 31.75
CA PHE A 190 -8.05 -19.66 31.68
C PHE A 190 -6.92 -19.85 32.70
N VAL A 191 -6.01 -18.86 32.83
CA VAL A 191 -4.90 -18.95 33.81
C VAL A 191 -5.41 -18.92 35.24
N LEU A 192 -6.40 -18.07 35.54
CA LEU A 192 -7.00 -17.98 36.88
C LEU A 192 -7.78 -19.24 37.26
N THR A 193 -8.57 -19.81 36.34
CA THR A 193 -9.31 -21.04 36.62
C THR A 193 -8.36 -22.22 36.84
N ARG A 194 -7.29 -22.32 36.05
CA ARG A 194 -6.27 -23.36 36.20
C ARG A 194 -5.44 -23.22 37.49
N LEU A 195 -5.29 -22.00 38.03
CA LEU A 195 -4.67 -21.78 39.34
C LEU A 195 -5.54 -22.29 40.51
N VAL A 196 -6.86 -22.26 40.35
CA VAL A 196 -7.81 -22.63 41.42
C VAL A 196 -8.21 -24.11 41.35
N GLY A 197 -8.08 -24.76 40.18
CA GLY A 197 -8.35 -26.19 40.03
C GLY A 197 -8.29 -26.67 38.59
N THR A 198 -8.87 -27.84 38.33
CA THR A 198 -8.92 -28.44 36.99
C THR A 198 -10.05 -27.86 36.14
N LEU A 199 -9.78 -27.61 34.87
CA LEU A 199 -10.77 -27.10 33.93
C LEU A 199 -11.83 -28.16 33.56
N PRO A 200 -13.12 -27.79 33.47
CA PRO A 200 -14.15 -28.67 32.95
C PRO A 200 -13.84 -29.02 31.49
N GLY A 201 -13.69 -30.32 31.18
CA GLY A 201 -13.44 -30.80 29.81
C GLY A 201 -11.97 -30.77 29.35
N GLY A 202 -11.02 -30.49 30.24
CA GLY A 202 -9.58 -30.45 29.92
C GLY A 202 -9.12 -29.13 29.29
N ASP A 203 -7.83 -29.06 28.93
CA ASP A 203 -7.21 -27.84 28.39
C ASP A 203 -7.47 -27.63 26.90
N ASP A 204 -7.55 -28.73 26.14
CA ASP A 204 -7.61 -28.71 24.67
C ASP A 204 -8.72 -27.83 24.10
N PRO A 205 -9.97 -27.88 24.60
CA PRO A 205 -11.05 -27.04 24.06
C PRO A 205 -10.78 -25.55 24.30
N TRP A 206 -10.23 -25.20 25.47
CA TRP A 206 -9.90 -23.82 25.82
C TRP A 206 -8.76 -23.29 24.95
N ILE A 207 -7.73 -24.11 24.75
CA ILE A 207 -6.61 -23.78 23.88
C ILE A 207 -7.10 -23.56 22.45
N ALA A 208 -7.90 -24.48 21.90
CA ALA A 208 -8.43 -24.39 20.54
C ALA A 208 -9.26 -23.11 20.30
N VAL A 209 -10.18 -22.78 21.22
CA VAL A 209 -11.01 -21.57 21.12
C VAL A 209 -10.13 -20.32 21.16
N SER A 210 -9.21 -20.24 22.13
CA SER A 210 -8.34 -19.07 22.24
C SER A 210 -7.40 -18.90 21.04
N ASP A 211 -6.94 -20.01 20.44
CA ASP A 211 -6.10 -19.97 19.25
C ASP A 211 -6.89 -19.50 18.02
N ALA A 212 -8.13 -19.97 17.86
CA ALA A 212 -9.03 -19.47 16.82
C ALA A 212 -9.28 -17.96 16.96
N MET A 213 -9.59 -17.47 18.18
CA MET A 213 -9.77 -16.04 18.45
C MET A 213 -8.51 -15.23 18.09
N LYS A 214 -7.33 -15.70 18.51
CA LYS A 214 -6.04 -15.08 18.21
C LYS A 214 -5.79 -14.97 16.71
N TYR A 215 -5.93 -16.06 15.96
CA TYR A 215 -5.68 -16.05 14.51
C TYR A 215 -6.69 -15.19 13.76
N LEU A 216 -7.97 -15.23 14.16
CA LEU A 216 -9.00 -14.37 13.57
C LEU A 216 -8.73 -12.89 13.87
N ALA A 217 -8.29 -12.54 15.08
CA ALA A 217 -7.91 -11.17 15.44
C ALA A 217 -6.74 -10.68 14.57
N ILE A 218 -5.69 -11.49 14.41
CA ILE A 218 -4.54 -11.17 13.55
C ILE A 218 -5.00 -10.96 12.10
N LEU A 219 -5.83 -11.86 11.57
CA LEU A 219 -6.35 -11.77 10.21
C LEU A 219 -7.13 -10.47 9.98
N LEU A 220 -8.04 -10.12 10.89
CA LEU A 220 -8.78 -8.87 10.83
C LEU A 220 -7.85 -7.66 10.87
N ILE A 221 -6.85 -7.65 11.77
CA ILE A 221 -5.88 -6.55 11.85
C ILE A 221 -5.08 -6.42 10.54
N VAL A 222 -4.65 -7.53 9.96
CA VAL A 222 -3.95 -7.58 8.67
C VAL A 222 -4.82 -7.01 7.55
N ILE A 223 -6.08 -7.44 7.45
CA ILE A 223 -7.03 -6.96 6.44
C ILE A 223 -7.30 -5.46 6.63
N GLY A 224 -7.62 -5.04 7.86
CA GLY A 224 -7.95 -3.65 8.18
C GLY A 224 -6.81 -2.67 7.89
N CYS A 225 -5.56 -3.09 8.09
CA CYS A 225 -4.39 -2.30 7.70
C CYS A 225 -4.12 -2.29 6.18
N SER A 226 -4.49 -3.37 5.48
CA SER A 226 -4.22 -3.52 4.05
C SER A 226 -5.19 -2.72 3.19
N LEU A 227 -6.44 -2.53 3.64
CA LEU A 227 -7.47 -1.82 2.87
C LEU A 227 -7.09 -0.36 2.52
N PRO A 228 -6.70 0.52 3.47
CA PRO A 228 -6.28 1.88 3.12
C PRO A 228 -5.00 1.91 2.29
N ALA A 229 -4.09 0.96 2.53
CA ALA A 229 -2.83 0.88 1.79
C ALA A 229 -3.05 0.44 0.33
N ALA A 230 -4.00 -0.47 0.08
CA ALA A 230 -4.35 -0.93 -1.26
C ALA A 230 -4.96 0.20 -2.11
N GLU A 231 -5.79 1.08 -1.52
CA GLU A 231 -6.34 2.23 -2.23
C GLU A 231 -5.25 3.24 -2.65
N LEU A 232 -4.34 3.59 -1.74
CA LEU A 232 -3.22 4.48 -2.06
C LEU A 232 -2.28 3.86 -3.10
N THR A 233 -1.99 2.57 -2.98
CA THR A 233 -1.13 1.84 -3.92
C THR A 233 -1.79 1.74 -5.29
N GLY A 234 -3.09 1.47 -5.34
CA GLY A 234 -3.86 1.44 -6.59
C GLY A 234 -3.84 2.78 -7.31
N ARG A 235 -3.98 3.90 -6.58
CA ARG A 235 -3.84 5.26 -7.17
C ARG A 235 -2.42 5.52 -7.68
N HIS A 236 -1.39 5.20 -6.90
CA HIS A 236 0.01 5.34 -7.34
C HIS A 236 0.29 4.50 -8.58
N TYR A 237 -0.17 3.25 -8.59
CA TYR A 237 -0.01 2.35 -9.73
C TYR A 237 -0.72 2.88 -10.98
N ARG A 238 -1.95 3.41 -10.85
CA ARG A 238 -2.67 4.04 -11.96
C ARG A 238 -1.92 5.25 -12.53
N HIS A 239 -1.36 6.11 -11.68
CA HIS A 239 -0.56 7.25 -12.14
C HIS A 239 0.76 6.81 -12.78
N TRP A 240 1.45 5.82 -12.22
CA TRP A 240 2.66 5.24 -12.79
C TRP A 240 2.38 4.61 -14.16
N LEU A 241 1.31 3.82 -14.28
CA LEU A 241 0.89 3.22 -15.54
C LEU A 241 0.52 4.29 -16.58
N ALA A 242 -0.18 5.35 -16.17
CA ALA A 242 -0.50 6.47 -17.04
C ALA A 242 0.76 7.20 -17.53
N LEU A 243 1.76 7.44 -16.67
CA LEU A 243 3.05 8.02 -17.09
C LEU A 243 3.72 7.20 -18.18
N HIS A 244 3.71 5.87 -18.05
CA HIS A 244 4.32 4.98 -19.05
C HIS A 244 3.53 4.92 -20.34
N GLN A 245 2.20 4.79 -20.27
CA GLN A 245 1.34 4.76 -21.46
C GLN A 245 1.40 6.07 -22.24
N LEU A 246 1.50 7.22 -21.57
CA LEU A 246 1.62 8.51 -22.24
C LEU A 246 3.02 8.78 -22.80
N ARG A 247 4.03 7.98 -22.44
CA ARG A 247 5.42 8.28 -22.77
C ARG A 247 5.70 8.33 -24.28
N PRO A 248 5.26 7.36 -25.10
CA PRO A 248 5.58 7.39 -26.53
C PRO A 248 4.99 8.61 -27.22
N LEU A 249 3.73 8.92 -26.92
CA LEU A 249 3.04 10.11 -27.40
C LEU A 249 3.76 11.39 -26.94
N TRP A 250 4.02 11.53 -25.63
CA TRP A 250 4.75 12.67 -25.06
C TRP A 250 6.10 12.87 -25.72
N GLY A 251 6.90 11.80 -25.87
CA GLY A 251 8.22 11.87 -26.49
C GLY A 251 8.17 12.34 -27.95
N ALA A 252 7.17 11.88 -28.72
CA ALA A 252 7.01 12.28 -30.11
C ALA A 252 6.60 13.77 -30.24
N VAL A 253 5.60 14.20 -29.48
CA VAL A 253 5.09 15.58 -29.56
C VAL A 253 6.08 16.60 -29.01
N THR A 254 6.78 16.27 -27.92
CA THR A 254 7.76 17.17 -27.31
C THR A 254 9.11 17.21 -28.02
N ALA A 255 9.43 16.22 -28.86
CA ALA A 255 10.56 16.30 -29.77
C ALA A 255 10.33 17.34 -30.87
N ALA A 256 9.07 17.49 -31.32
CA ALA A 256 8.69 18.49 -32.33
C ALA A 256 8.46 19.91 -31.75
N ALA A 257 8.16 20.01 -30.45
CA ALA A 257 7.98 21.26 -29.73
C ALA A 257 8.81 21.31 -28.42
N PRO A 258 10.15 21.38 -28.50
CA PRO A 258 11.03 21.31 -27.34
C PRO A 258 10.83 22.44 -26.31
N GLN A 259 10.38 23.62 -26.75
CA GLN A 259 10.19 24.83 -25.94
C GLN A 259 9.13 24.71 -24.85
N ILE A 260 8.23 23.72 -24.94
CA ILE A 260 7.14 23.49 -23.98
C ILE A 260 7.63 22.65 -22.80
N VAL A 261 8.71 21.88 -22.99
CA VAL A 261 9.17 20.93 -21.99
C VAL A 261 10.00 21.63 -20.93
N LEU A 262 9.49 21.64 -19.72
CA LEU A 262 10.16 22.31 -18.61
C LEU A 262 11.24 21.41 -17.95
N ASP A 263 11.24 20.09 -18.21
CA ASP A 263 12.16 19.08 -17.64
C ASP A 263 11.99 17.75 -18.41
N ARG A 264 13.11 17.09 -18.76
CA ARG A 264 13.11 15.85 -19.55
C ARG A 264 13.64 14.67 -18.72
N PRO A 265 12.79 14.02 -17.91
CA PRO A 265 13.21 12.87 -17.13
C PRO A 265 13.62 11.71 -18.04
N SER A 266 14.72 11.04 -17.66
CA SER A 266 15.21 9.87 -18.39
C SER A 266 14.19 8.71 -18.37
N ARG A 267 14.39 7.69 -19.23
CA ARG A 267 13.57 6.47 -19.22
C ARG A 267 13.61 5.77 -17.87
N LEU A 268 14.80 5.67 -17.32
CA LEU A 268 15.03 5.02 -16.03
C LEU A 268 14.32 5.79 -14.91
N THR A 269 14.43 7.13 -14.89
CA THR A 269 13.84 7.97 -13.84
C THR A 269 12.31 7.90 -13.79
N ASP A 270 11.62 7.78 -14.93
CA ASP A 270 10.16 7.55 -14.94
C ASP A 270 9.77 6.14 -14.48
N LEU A 271 10.61 5.14 -14.72
CA LEU A 271 10.35 3.77 -14.29
C LEU A 271 10.55 3.62 -12.78
N THR A 272 11.61 4.22 -12.25
CA THR A 272 12.10 3.93 -10.90
C THR A 272 11.76 4.98 -9.86
N ASP A 273 11.44 6.22 -10.22
CA ASP A 273 11.16 7.27 -9.23
C ASP A 273 9.66 7.30 -8.88
N PRO A 274 9.26 6.86 -7.66
CA PRO A 274 7.87 6.85 -7.24
C PRO A 274 7.38 8.22 -6.75
N ARG A 275 8.24 9.25 -6.71
CA ARG A 275 7.89 10.56 -6.16
C ARG A 275 7.06 11.37 -7.14
N ASP A 276 6.12 12.13 -6.58
CA ASP A 276 5.30 13.14 -7.26
C ASP A 276 4.59 12.64 -8.53
N LEU A 277 4.25 11.34 -8.60
CA LEU A 277 3.65 10.71 -9.78
C LEU A 277 2.43 11.49 -10.28
N ARG A 278 1.53 11.94 -9.39
CA ARG A 278 0.37 12.75 -9.77
C ARG A 278 0.80 14.04 -10.48
N MET A 279 1.73 14.80 -9.89
CA MET A 279 2.21 16.07 -10.47
C MET A 279 2.87 15.84 -11.82
N ARG A 280 3.64 14.75 -11.96
CA ARG A 280 4.28 14.36 -13.22
C ARG A 280 3.26 13.96 -14.29
N VAL A 281 2.21 13.22 -13.92
CA VAL A 281 1.11 12.90 -14.85
C VAL A 281 0.40 14.17 -15.30
N VAL A 282 0.04 15.07 -14.36
CA VAL A 282 -0.61 16.35 -14.67
C VAL A 282 0.22 17.17 -15.65
N ARG A 283 1.52 17.29 -15.36
CA ARG A 283 2.46 18.02 -16.21
C ARG A 283 2.61 17.39 -17.58
N ARG A 284 2.79 16.07 -17.66
CA ARG A 284 2.90 15.35 -18.95
C ARG A 284 1.65 15.52 -19.80
N ALA A 285 0.46 15.46 -19.19
CA ALA A 285 -0.80 15.71 -19.88
C ALA A 285 -0.87 17.15 -20.43
N GLY A 286 -0.49 18.15 -19.62
CA GLY A 286 -0.40 19.55 -20.06
C GLY A 286 0.59 19.76 -21.21
N GLU A 287 1.80 19.21 -21.10
CA GLU A 287 2.82 19.31 -22.15
C GLU A 287 2.38 18.64 -23.46
N ILE A 288 1.63 17.53 -23.41
CA ILE A 288 1.02 16.92 -24.61
C ILE A 288 -0.01 17.86 -25.23
N ARG A 289 -0.88 18.47 -24.41
CA ARG A 289 -1.92 19.40 -24.86
C ARG A 289 -1.32 20.62 -25.55
N ASP A 290 -0.34 21.23 -24.91
CA ASP A 290 0.35 22.41 -25.42
C ASP A 290 1.11 22.08 -26.72
N ALA A 291 1.77 20.92 -26.79
CA ALA A 291 2.42 20.48 -28.01
C ALA A 291 1.41 20.23 -29.15
N ALA A 292 0.25 19.64 -28.84
CA ALA A 292 -0.83 19.45 -29.82
C ALA A 292 -1.38 20.80 -30.32
N LEU A 293 -1.49 21.82 -29.47
CA LEU A 293 -1.88 23.18 -29.87
C LEU A 293 -0.86 23.81 -30.83
N MET A 294 0.44 23.62 -30.59
CA MET A 294 1.48 24.09 -31.50
C MET A 294 1.50 23.33 -32.84
N LEU A 295 1.13 22.05 -32.82
CA LEU A 295 1.12 21.18 -33.99
C LEU A 295 -0.12 21.36 -34.88
N ARG A 296 -1.20 21.99 -34.39
CA ARG A 296 -2.50 22.06 -35.09
C ARG A 296 -2.44 22.63 -36.51
N GLY A 297 -1.57 23.61 -36.76
CA GLY A 297 -1.46 24.24 -38.08
C GLY A 297 -0.64 23.42 -39.10
N TRP A 298 -0.10 22.27 -38.68
CA TRP A 298 0.68 21.38 -39.54
C TRP A 298 -0.17 20.28 -40.20
N THR A 299 -1.49 20.30 -39.99
CA THR A 299 -2.43 19.43 -40.69
C THR A 299 -3.68 20.21 -41.12
N ASP A 300 -4.09 20.03 -42.37
CA ASP A 300 -5.33 20.59 -42.92
C ASP A 300 -6.48 19.58 -42.87
N THR A 301 -6.17 18.30 -42.61
CA THR A 301 -7.17 17.24 -42.44
C THR A 301 -7.95 17.45 -41.16
N ASP A 302 -9.28 17.34 -41.25
CA ASP A 302 -10.16 17.48 -40.10
C ASP A 302 -10.51 16.13 -39.46
N LEU A 303 -11.02 16.21 -38.23
CA LEU A 303 -11.37 15.05 -37.43
C LEU A 303 -12.44 14.15 -38.11
N PRO A 304 -13.53 14.68 -38.71
CA PRO A 304 -14.49 13.86 -39.44
C PRO A 304 -13.84 13.02 -40.55
N HIS A 305 -12.94 13.61 -41.35
CA HIS A 305 -12.25 12.87 -42.41
C HIS A 305 -11.33 11.77 -41.84
N ALA A 306 -10.59 12.07 -40.77
CA ALA A 306 -9.74 11.09 -40.10
C ALA A 306 -10.55 9.94 -39.45
N VAL A 307 -11.72 10.24 -38.89
CA VAL A 307 -12.66 9.22 -38.37
C VAL A 307 -13.16 8.33 -39.50
N GLN A 308 -13.56 8.93 -40.63
CA GLN A 308 -14.00 8.16 -41.80
C GLN A 308 -12.89 7.26 -42.35
N ALA A 309 -11.63 7.72 -42.36
CA ALA A 309 -10.49 6.92 -42.80
C ALA A 309 -10.18 5.71 -41.90
N LEU A 310 -10.70 5.70 -40.66
CA LEU A 310 -10.46 4.67 -39.66
C LEU A 310 -11.71 3.88 -39.25
N SER A 311 -12.88 4.18 -39.82
CA SER A 311 -14.16 3.56 -39.43
C SER A 311 -14.21 2.05 -39.66
N GLU A 312 -13.54 1.56 -40.70
CA GLU A 312 -13.48 0.14 -41.06
C GLU A 312 -12.23 -0.57 -40.51
N ALA A 313 -11.35 0.15 -39.81
CA ALA A 313 -10.13 -0.43 -39.27
C ALA A 313 -10.43 -1.26 -38.01
N ASP A 314 -9.80 -2.42 -37.89
CA ASP A 314 -9.74 -3.09 -36.59
C ASP A 314 -8.82 -2.30 -35.65
N LEU A 315 -9.44 -1.70 -34.62
CA LEU A 315 -8.78 -0.87 -33.61
C LEU A 315 -8.62 -1.59 -32.26
N SER A 316 -8.91 -2.89 -32.19
CA SER A 316 -8.74 -3.69 -30.96
C SER A 316 -9.38 -3.07 -29.71
N GLY A 317 -10.57 -2.48 -29.87
CA GLY A 317 -11.33 -1.82 -28.78
C GLY A 317 -10.90 -0.39 -28.44
N ILE A 318 -9.98 0.22 -29.21
CA ILE A 318 -9.67 1.65 -29.09
C ILE A 318 -10.80 2.48 -29.73
N PRO A 319 -11.29 3.55 -29.07
CA PRO A 319 -12.29 4.43 -29.68
C PRO A 319 -11.80 5.04 -31.00
N VAL A 320 -12.64 4.97 -32.05
CA VAL A 320 -12.29 5.48 -33.40
C VAL A 320 -11.87 6.94 -33.39
N GLN A 321 -12.49 7.76 -32.54
CA GLN A 321 -12.16 9.18 -32.41
C GLN A 321 -10.76 9.38 -31.78
N ALA A 322 -10.38 8.61 -30.76
CA ALA A 322 -9.03 8.66 -30.21
C ALA A 322 -7.97 8.20 -31.24
N ALA A 323 -8.31 7.21 -32.07
CA ALA A 323 -7.48 6.76 -33.18
C ALA A 323 -7.33 7.82 -34.28
N ALA A 324 -8.41 8.53 -34.61
CA ALA A 324 -8.40 9.65 -35.56
C ALA A 324 -7.54 10.82 -35.07
N GLU A 325 -7.67 11.22 -33.81
CA GLU A 325 -6.83 12.26 -33.20
C GLU A 325 -5.35 11.87 -33.19
N ALA A 326 -5.05 10.60 -32.88
CA ALA A 326 -3.71 10.08 -32.96
C ALA A 326 -3.16 10.13 -34.41
N ALA A 327 -3.98 9.81 -35.42
CA ALA A 327 -3.60 9.91 -36.82
C ALA A 327 -3.29 11.35 -37.24
N LEU A 328 -4.14 12.31 -36.85
CA LEU A 328 -3.93 13.74 -37.11
C LEU A 328 -2.65 14.26 -36.46
N LEU A 329 -2.37 13.87 -35.22
CA LEU A 329 -1.11 14.20 -34.54
C LEU A 329 0.09 13.63 -35.28
N ARG A 330 0.02 12.39 -35.77
CA ARG A 330 1.11 11.80 -36.58
C ARG A 330 1.34 12.55 -37.88
N MET A 331 0.27 12.97 -38.55
CA MET A 331 0.36 13.77 -39.78
C MET A 331 1.02 15.12 -39.50
N ALA A 332 0.58 15.83 -38.47
CA ALA A 332 1.16 17.10 -38.05
C ALA A 332 2.64 16.97 -37.69
N LEU A 333 3.02 15.90 -36.98
CA LEU A 333 4.41 15.60 -36.64
C LEU A 333 5.28 15.35 -37.89
N ALA A 334 4.79 14.54 -38.82
CA ALA A 334 5.52 14.27 -40.07
C ALA A 334 5.72 15.55 -40.90
N ASN A 335 4.68 16.40 -41.00
CA ASN A 335 4.75 17.65 -41.72
C ASN A 335 5.69 18.66 -41.03
N ARG A 336 5.68 18.74 -39.69
CA ARG A 336 6.61 19.58 -38.93
C ARG A 336 8.07 19.15 -39.09
N GLN A 337 8.33 17.84 -39.19
CA GLN A 337 9.67 17.28 -39.38
C GLN A 337 10.24 17.55 -40.77
N GLN A 338 9.39 17.65 -41.79
CA GLN A 338 9.81 17.97 -43.16
C GLN A 338 10.02 19.49 -43.38
N ALA A 339 9.45 20.33 -42.52
CA ALA A 339 9.59 21.78 -42.60
C ALA A 339 10.98 22.26 -42.15
N THR A 340 11.42 23.40 -42.66
CA THR A 340 12.63 24.07 -42.16
C THR A 340 12.45 24.48 -40.69
N PRO A 341 13.54 24.66 -39.92
CA PRO A 341 13.47 25.00 -38.50
C PRO A 341 12.60 26.24 -38.21
N ASP A 342 12.69 27.25 -39.07
CA ASP A 342 12.01 28.55 -38.96
C ASP A 342 10.65 28.61 -39.67
N ALA A 343 10.21 27.52 -40.31
CA ALA A 343 8.92 27.49 -40.98
C ALA A 343 7.79 27.64 -39.96
N THR A 344 6.93 28.62 -40.20
CA THR A 344 5.64 28.73 -39.52
C THR A 344 4.65 27.72 -40.08
N ALA A 345 3.72 27.27 -39.25
CA ALA A 345 2.69 26.32 -39.66
C ALA A 345 1.91 26.88 -40.89
N PRO A 346 1.78 26.12 -41.98
CA PRO A 346 1.20 26.61 -43.23
C PRO A 346 -0.32 26.79 -43.18
N GLY A 347 -1.02 26.16 -42.23
CA GLY A 347 -2.48 26.09 -42.19
C GLY A 347 -3.17 27.16 -41.33
N THR A 348 -4.39 27.52 -41.74
CA THR A 348 -5.35 28.45 -41.09
C THR A 348 -6.21 27.77 -40.00
N THR A 349 -5.99 26.49 -39.73
CA THR A 349 -6.88 25.68 -38.86
C THR A 349 -6.77 26.09 -37.39
N THR A 350 -7.83 26.71 -36.87
CA THR A 350 -7.99 27.07 -35.46
C THR A 350 -8.49 25.93 -34.57
N ARG A 351 -8.78 24.75 -35.12
CA ARG A 351 -9.34 23.61 -34.36
C ARG A 351 -8.26 22.86 -33.57
N ASN A 352 -8.65 22.34 -32.41
CA ASN A 352 -7.79 21.53 -31.55
C ASN A 352 -7.63 20.11 -32.12
N LEU A 353 -6.40 19.58 -32.12
CA LEU A 353 -6.11 18.21 -32.56
C LEU A 353 -6.57 17.14 -31.56
N LEU A 354 -6.74 17.54 -30.30
CA LEU A 354 -7.15 16.65 -29.21
C LEU A 354 -8.50 17.11 -28.66
N SER A 355 -9.44 16.19 -28.54
CA SER A 355 -10.63 16.43 -27.72
C SER A 355 -10.21 16.53 -26.26
N GLY A 356 -10.87 17.41 -25.50
CA GLY A 356 -10.61 17.57 -24.07
C GLY A 356 -11.58 16.76 -23.22
N GLY A 357 -11.23 16.52 -21.96
CA GLY A 357 -12.15 16.10 -20.90
C GLY A 357 -12.66 17.27 -20.07
N ASP A 358 -13.82 17.11 -19.44
CA ASP A 358 -14.43 18.10 -18.55
C ASP A 358 -13.66 18.26 -17.23
N ASP A 359 -12.92 17.22 -16.84
CA ASP A 359 -12.04 17.21 -15.67
C ASP A 359 -10.70 16.52 -15.98
N PHE A 360 -9.79 16.54 -15.02
CA PHE A 360 -8.46 15.95 -15.21
C PHE A 360 -8.50 14.43 -15.38
N ASP A 361 -9.41 13.72 -14.71
CA ASP A 361 -9.44 12.26 -14.74
C ASP A 361 -9.98 11.76 -16.10
N THR A 362 -10.98 12.46 -16.65
CA THR A 362 -11.52 12.25 -18.00
C THR A 362 -10.52 12.62 -19.08
N GLU A 363 -9.82 13.77 -18.96
CA GLU A 363 -8.71 14.14 -19.86
C GLU A 363 -7.63 13.06 -19.86
N LEU A 364 -7.22 12.61 -18.68
CA LEU A 364 -6.19 11.59 -18.55
C LEU A 364 -6.61 10.24 -19.16
N ALA A 365 -7.87 9.84 -18.96
CA ALA A 365 -8.42 8.65 -19.58
C ALA A 365 -8.42 8.77 -21.12
N TRP A 366 -8.82 9.92 -21.65
CA TRP A 366 -8.83 10.20 -23.09
C TRP A 366 -7.42 10.16 -23.70
N LEU A 367 -6.46 10.88 -23.11
CA LEU A 367 -5.07 10.90 -23.56
C LEU A 367 -4.43 9.51 -23.57
N ARG A 368 -4.83 8.62 -22.66
CA ARG A 368 -4.37 7.22 -22.67
C ARG A 368 -4.91 6.45 -23.86
N HIS A 369 -6.16 6.67 -24.27
CA HIS A 369 -6.70 6.09 -25.51
C HIS A 369 -5.94 6.61 -26.74
N VAL A 370 -5.70 7.92 -26.81
CA VAL A 370 -4.93 8.53 -27.91
C VAL A 370 -3.50 7.98 -27.95
N ALA A 371 -2.82 7.89 -26.79
CA ALA A 371 -1.46 7.37 -26.72
C ALA A 371 -1.36 5.89 -27.13
N ASN A 372 -2.32 5.05 -26.71
CA ASN A 372 -2.40 3.66 -27.16
C ASN A 372 -2.65 3.58 -28.67
N ALA A 373 -3.51 4.46 -29.21
CA ALA A 373 -3.79 4.51 -30.64
C ALA A 373 -2.60 5.01 -31.47
N PHE A 374 -1.77 5.88 -30.91
CA PHE A 374 -0.63 6.51 -31.59
C PHE A 374 0.41 5.51 -32.10
N GLU A 375 0.57 4.38 -31.41
CA GLU A 375 1.45 3.28 -31.83
C GLU A 375 0.74 2.19 -32.64
N HIS A 376 -0.58 2.30 -32.84
CA HIS A 376 -1.38 1.26 -33.49
C HIS A 376 -1.13 1.18 -35.01
N PRO A 377 -0.85 -0.01 -35.59
CA PRO A 377 -0.50 -0.13 -37.01
C PRO A 377 -1.53 0.45 -37.98
N ALA A 378 -2.82 0.32 -37.68
CA ALA A 378 -3.88 0.88 -38.53
C ALA A 378 -3.84 2.41 -38.58
N VAL A 379 -3.58 3.05 -37.43
CA VAL A 379 -3.46 4.51 -37.29
C VAL A 379 -2.24 5.02 -38.06
N ILE A 380 -1.11 4.31 -37.95
CA ILE A 380 0.11 4.63 -38.69
C ILE A 380 -0.15 4.62 -40.20
N ARG A 381 -0.78 3.57 -40.72
CA ARG A 381 -1.09 3.44 -42.15
C ARG A 381 -2.09 4.50 -42.63
N ALA A 382 -3.12 4.78 -41.84
CA ALA A 382 -4.11 5.80 -42.17
C ALA A 382 -3.46 7.19 -42.24
N ALA A 383 -2.64 7.56 -41.25
CA ALA A 383 -1.91 8.83 -41.24
C ALA A 383 -0.99 8.98 -42.48
N GLN A 384 -0.28 7.92 -42.86
CA GLN A 384 0.58 7.92 -44.05
C GLN A 384 -0.23 8.12 -45.34
N ARG A 385 -1.33 7.38 -45.51
CA ARG A 385 -2.21 7.48 -46.70
C ARG A 385 -2.79 8.90 -46.84
N MET A 386 -3.31 9.47 -45.76
CA MET A 386 -3.87 10.82 -45.77
C MET A 386 -2.81 11.89 -46.09
N ASN A 387 -1.58 11.73 -45.58
CA ASN A 387 -0.48 12.64 -45.94
C ASN A 387 -0.02 12.50 -47.41
N THR A 388 -0.03 11.30 -47.99
CA THR A 388 0.39 11.10 -49.39
C THR A 388 -0.58 11.70 -50.40
N VAL A 389 -1.89 11.64 -50.13
CA VAL A 389 -2.92 12.23 -51.02
C VAL A 389 -2.70 13.73 -51.18
N ARG A 390 -2.21 14.41 -50.13
CA ARG A 390 -1.87 15.84 -50.15
C ARG A 390 -0.64 16.18 -51.00
N ALA A 391 0.36 15.30 -51.07
CA ALA A 391 1.57 15.58 -51.84
C ALA A 391 1.33 15.49 -53.37
N THR A 392 0.25 14.83 -53.78
CA THR A 392 -0.12 14.62 -55.19
C THR A 392 -1.23 15.55 -55.69
N SER A 393 -1.88 16.29 -54.78
CA SER A 393 -2.90 17.31 -55.08
C SER A 393 -2.29 18.70 -55.07
#